data_AF-A0A0U5F1F3-F1
#
_entry.id   AF-A0A0U5F1F3-F1
#
_cell.length_a   1.000
_cell.length_b   1.000
_cell.length_c   1.000
_cell.angle_alpha   90.00
_cell.angle_beta   90.00
_cell.angle_gamma   90.00
#
_symmetry.space_group_name_H-M   'P 1'
#
loop_
_entity.id
_entity.type
_entity.pdbx_description
1 polymer ?
#
loop_
_entity_poly.entity_id
_entity_poly.type
_entity_poly.pdbx_seq_one_letter_code
_entity_poly.pdbx_strand_id
1 'polypeptide(L)' 'MRLLLDTHLLLWAAGEPDKLSARAKTLMEDQNNVLVFSAASLWEVTIKVGLGSCRLSG' A
#
# COMPACT_ATOMS: atom_id res chain seq x y z
N MET A 1 9.87 -5.16 14.79
CA MET A 1 9.71 -6.57 14.32
C MET A 1 9.52 -6.59 12.80
N ARG A 2 9.61 -7.74 12.12
CA ARG A 2 9.34 -7.82 10.66
C ARG A 2 7.86 -8.09 10.41
N LEU A 3 7.18 -7.17 9.74
CA LEU A 3 5.76 -7.29 9.40
C LEU A 3 5.64 -7.52 7.89
N LEU A 4 5.10 -8.69 7.51
CA LEU A 4 4.79 -8.98 6.13
C LEU A 4 3.44 -8.33 5.78
N LEU A 5 3.50 -7.32 4.91
CA LEU A 5 2.33 -6.63 4.39
C LEU A 5 1.72 -7.42 3.24
N ASP A 6 0.42 -7.66 3.34
CA ASP A 6 -0.38 -8.24 2.28
C ASP A 6 -0.63 -7.22 1.16
N THR A 7 -0.81 -7.68 -0.08
CA THR A 7 -1.06 -6.83 -1.26
C THR A 7 -2.25 -5.90 -1.05
N HIS A 8 -3.31 -6.37 -0.38
CA HIS A 8 -4.49 -5.56 -0.07
C HIS A 8 -4.15 -4.36 0.83
N LEU A 9 -3.22 -4.54 1.76
CA LEU A 9 -2.81 -3.50 2.70
C LEU A 9 -2.02 -2.39 2.00
N LEU A 10 -1.20 -2.75 1.01
CA LEU A 10 -0.52 -1.79 0.13
C LEU A 10 -1.51 -1.02 -0.77
N LEU A 11 -2.52 -1.70 -1.31
CA LEU A 11 -3.55 -1.04 -2.12
C LEU A 11 -4.37 -0.04 -1.30
N TRP A 12 -4.76 -0.40 -0.07
CA TRP A 12 -5.42 0.54 0.83
C TRP A 12 -4.48 1.68 1.25
N ALA A 13 -3.22 1.41 1.57
CA ALA A 13 -2.27 2.48 1.87
C ALA A 13 -2.07 3.47 0.71
N ALA A 14 -2.09 2.98 -0.54
CA ALA A 14 -1.87 3.81 -1.73
C ALA A 14 -3.12 4.57 -2.21
N GLY A 15 -4.32 4.01 -2.03
CA GLY A 15 -5.56 4.58 -2.58
C GLY A 15 -6.65 4.93 -1.58
N GLU A 16 -6.75 4.21 -0.46
CA GLU A 16 -7.83 4.36 0.53
C GLU A 16 -7.31 4.12 1.96
N PRO A 17 -6.44 5.01 2.48
CA PRO A 17 -5.81 4.80 3.79
C PRO A 17 -6.82 4.80 4.94
N ASP A 18 -8.06 5.25 4.72
CA ASP A 18 -9.15 5.17 5.71
C ASP A 18 -9.68 3.75 5.92
N LYS A 19 -9.50 2.84 4.95
CA LYS A 19 -9.83 1.42 5.12
C LYS A 19 -8.80 0.66 5.94
N LEU A 20 -7.62 1.25 6.21
CA LEU A 20 -6.63 0.64 7.10
C LEU A 20 -7.13 0.68 8.55
N SER A 21 -7.14 -0.50 9.17
CA SER A 21 -7.42 -0.60 10.60
C SER A 21 -6.44 0.24 11.42
N ALA A 22 -6.91 0.84 12.52
CA ALA A 22 -6.08 1.69 13.39
C ALA A 22 -4.81 0.97 13.86
N ARG A 23 -4.93 -0.34 14.17
CA ARG A 23 -3.79 -1.18 14.55
C ARG A 23 -2.74 -1.31 13.45
N ALA A 24 -3.17 -1.43 12.18
CA ALA A 24 -2.24 -1.49 11.06
C ALA A 24 -1.52 -0.15 10.87
N LYS A 25 -2.22 0.98 11.01
CA LYS A 25 -1.59 2.32 10.96
C LYS A 25 -0.52 2.46 12.05
N THR A 26 -0.86 2.15 13.31
CA THR A 26 0.09 2.25 14.43
C THR A 26 1.31 1.34 14.22
N LEU A 27 1.12 0.13 13.68
CA LEU A 27 2.22 -0.80 13.40
C LEU A 27 3.10 -0.33 12.23
N MET A 28 2.53 0.37 11.25
CA MET A 28 3.25 0.95 10.11
C MET A 28 3.97 2.26 10.45
N GLU A 29 3.45 3.03 11.40
CA GLU A 29 4.07 4.29 11.89
C GLU A 29 5.21 4.05 12.88
N ASP A 30 5.26 2.88 13.51
CA ASP A 30 6.34 2.50 14.41
C ASP A 30 7.64 2.19 13.64
N GLN A 31 8.63 3.07 13.80
CA GLN A 31 9.94 2.98 13.15
C GLN A 31 10.76 1.74 13.56
N ASN A 32 10.38 1.06 14.65
CA ASN A 32 11.00 -0.21 15.04
C ASN A 32 10.46 -1.41 14.22
N ASN A 33 9.46 -1.19 13.38
CA ASN A 33 8.91 -2.21 12.51
C ASN A 33 9.47 -2.09 11.10
N VAL A 34 10.05 -3.19 10.64
CA VAL A 34 10.51 -3.32 9.26
C VAL A 34 9.35 -3.91 8.47
N LEU A 35 8.73 -3.04 7.68
CA LEU A 35 7.67 -3.37 6.75
C LEU A 35 8.28 -4.08 5.54
N VAL A 36 7.89 -5.34 5.34
CA VAL A 36 8.34 -6.17 4.22
C VAL A 36 7.14 -6.50 3.35
N PHE A 37 7.31 -6.41 2.04
CA PHE A 37 6.26 -6.72 1.07
C PHE A 37 6.86 -7.38 -0.16
N SER A 38 6.04 -8.13 -0.89
CA SER A 38 6.47 -8.75 -2.14
C SER A 38 6.66 -7.68 -3.22
N ALA A 39 7.78 -7.74 -3.93
CA ALA A 39 8.07 -6.84 -5.05
C ALA A 39 7.02 -6.96 -6.17
N ALA A 40 6.45 -8.15 -6.38
CA ALA A 40 5.39 -8.36 -7.37
C ALA A 40 4.11 -7.58 -7.02
N SER A 41 3.72 -7.59 -5.73
CA SER A 41 2.57 -6.84 -5.22
C SER A 41 2.76 -5.34 -5.39
N LEU A 42 3.96 -4.82 -5.09
CA LEU A 42 4.29 -3.41 -5.29
C LEU A 42 4.20 -3.00 -6.76
N TRP A 43 4.69 -3.85 -7.66
CA TRP A 43 4.68 -3.58 -9.10
C TRP A 43 3.24 -3.52 -9.65
N GLU A 44 2.37 -4.42 -9.21
CA GLU A 44 0.95 -4.43 -9.60
C GLU A 44 0.21 -3.18 -9.11
N VAL A 45 0.48 -2.74 -7.87
CA VAL A 45 -0.05 -1.47 -7.34
C VAL A 45 0.46 -0.29 -8.15
N THR A 46 1.77 -0.25 -8.45
CA THR A 46 2.40 0.85 -9.20
C THR A 46 1.82 0.98 -10.59
N ILE A 47 1.51 -0.13 -11.27
CA ILE A 47 0.86 -0.12 -12.58
C ILE A 47 -0.59 0.33 -12.48
N LYS A 48 -1.36 -0.20 -11.53
CA LYS A 48 -2.76 0.20 -11.33
C LYS A 48 -2.89 1.69 -10.97
N VAL A 49 -2.01 2.22 -10.13
CA VAL A 49 -1.97 3.64 -9.76
C VAL A 49 -1.47 4.50 -10.93
N GLY A 50 -0.44 4.06 -11.64
CA GLY A 50 0.09 4.77 -12.82
C GLY A 50 -0.93 4.88 -13.96
N LEU A 51 -1.78 3.87 -14.15
CA LEU A 51 -2.87 3.88 -15.12
C LEU A 51 -4.01 4.88 -14.77
N GLY A 52 -4.10 5.32 -13.51
CA GLY A 52 -5.12 6.27 -13.04
C GLY A 52 -4.88 7.73 -13.46
N SER A 53 -3.71 8.09 -13.99
CA SER A 53 -3.39 9.48 -14.35
C SER A 53 -3.69 9.85 -15.82
N CYS A 54 -4.08 8.91 -16.67
CA CYS A 54 -4.49 9.24 -18.04
C CYS A 54 -6.01 9.44 -18.10
N ARG A 55 -6.47 10.53 -17.49
CA ARG A 55 -7.74 11.15 -17.86
C ARG A 55 -7.53 11.75 -19.26
N LEU A 56 -7.75 10.93 -20.29
CA LEU A 56 -7.95 11.44 -21.64
C LEU A 56 -9.31 12.16 -21.63
N SER A 57 -9.27 13.45 -21.30
CA SER A 57 -10.28 14.40 -21.74
C SER A 57 -10.13 14.51 -23.26
N GLY A 58 -11.05 13.86 -23.96
CA GLY A 58 -11.34 14.05 -25.38
C GLY A 58 -12.84 14.18 -25.54
#